data_AF-A0A948V401-F1
#
_entry.id   AF-A0A948V401-F1
#
_cell.length_a   1.000
_cell.length_b   1.000
_cell.length_c   1.000
_cell.angle_alpha   90.00
_cell.angle_beta   90.00
_cell.angle_gamma   90.00
#
_symmetry.space_group_name_H-M   'P 1'
#
loop_
_entity.id
_entity.type
_entity.pdbx_description
1 polymer ?
#
loop_
_entity_poly.entity_id
_entity_poly.type
_entity_poly.pdbx_seq_one_letter_code
_entity_poly.pdbx_strand_id
1 'polypeptide(L)'
;QERLSRAMSVLEQTPFPLPEGDRITLRTHLKKPESSFTSAEPFLVFSPPLSTEEKRHLQAEIKYEGYLKRQDREIAKIQKSDREKIPSLTPFERIPGLSREIVEQLKKQIPSTLGEAKKIPGITPAAVSNIQIYLKLQKKKKKD
;
A
#
# COMPACT_ATOMS: atom_id res chain seq x y z
N GLN A 1 -18.16 -18.93 -0.97
CA GLN A 1 -16.83 -18.40 -1.37
C GLN A 1 -16.26 -19.13 -2.58
N GLU A 2 -16.29 -20.47 -2.64
CA GLU A 2 -15.75 -21.25 -3.79
C GLU A 2 -16.29 -20.87 -5.18
N ARG A 3 -17.59 -20.54 -5.29
CA ARG A 3 -18.23 -20.16 -6.55
C ARG A 3 -17.65 -18.87 -7.15
N LEU A 4 -17.45 -17.85 -6.33
CA LEU A 4 -16.85 -16.57 -6.77
C LEU A 4 -15.37 -16.75 -7.15
N SER A 5 -14.63 -17.56 -6.38
CA SER A 5 -13.24 -17.91 -6.71
C SER A 5 -13.15 -18.66 -8.04
N ARG A 6 -14.06 -19.60 -8.31
CA ARG A 6 -14.16 -20.27 -9.62
C ARG A 6 -14.49 -19.26 -10.73
N ALA A 7 -15.41 -18.33 -10.49
CA ALA A 7 -15.76 -17.30 -11.46
C ALA A 7 -14.57 -16.37 -11.77
N MET A 8 -13.81 -15.95 -10.76
CA MET A 8 -12.57 -15.18 -10.95
C MET A 8 -11.54 -15.95 -11.77
N SER A 9 -11.35 -17.24 -11.49
CA SER A 9 -10.44 -18.10 -12.25
C SER A 9 -10.83 -18.21 -13.73
N VAL A 10 -12.13 -18.32 -14.02
CA VAL A 10 -12.63 -18.30 -15.41
C VAL A 10 -12.30 -16.95 -16.08
N LEU A 11 -12.55 -15.82 -15.41
CA LEU A 11 -12.24 -14.48 -15.95
C LEU A 11 -10.74 -14.28 -16.25
N GLU A 12 -9.86 -14.95 -15.50
CA GLU A 12 -8.41 -14.91 -15.72
C GLU A 12 -7.95 -15.73 -16.91
N GLN A 13 -8.67 -16.81 -17.24
CA GLN A 13 -8.28 -17.75 -18.28
C GLN A 13 -9.00 -17.51 -19.61
N THR A 14 -10.15 -16.84 -19.58
CA THR A 14 -10.93 -16.57 -20.79
C THR A 14 -10.34 -15.41 -21.60
N PRO A 15 -9.93 -15.65 -22.86
CA PRO A 15 -9.42 -14.60 -23.73
C PRO A 15 -10.56 -13.70 -24.24
N PHE A 16 -10.28 -12.41 -24.27
CA PHE A 16 -11.11 -11.34 -24.78
C PHE A 16 -10.38 -10.71 -25.99
N PRO A 17 -10.97 -10.76 -27.20
CA PRO A 17 -10.38 -10.17 -28.39
C PRO A 17 -10.48 -8.64 -28.35
N LEU A 18 -9.37 -7.97 -28.67
CA LEU A 18 -9.35 -6.51 -28.88
C LEU A 18 -9.60 -6.17 -30.35
N PRO A 19 -10.13 -4.98 -30.67
CA PRO A 19 -10.34 -4.53 -32.04
C PRO A 19 -9.06 -4.53 -32.91
N GLU A 20 -7.90 -4.37 -32.27
CA GLU A 20 -6.58 -4.29 -32.91
C GLU A 20 -6.00 -5.68 -33.26
N GLY A 21 -6.71 -6.77 -32.94
CA GLY A 21 -6.29 -8.15 -33.23
C GLY A 21 -5.58 -8.88 -32.08
N ASP A 22 -5.11 -8.13 -31.08
CA ASP A 22 -4.53 -8.69 -29.86
C ASP A 22 -5.59 -9.33 -28.94
N ARG A 23 -5.13 -10.21 -28.03
CA ARG A 23 -5.98 -10.86 -27.02
C ARG A 23 -5.48 -10.54 -25.62
N ILE A 24 -6.41 -10.13 -24.77
CA ILE A 24 -6.19 -9.98 -23.32
C ILE A 24 -7.13 -10.90 -22.55
N THR A 25 -6.98 -11.05 -21.24
CA THR A 25 -7.96 -11.81 -20.45
C THR A 25 -9.21 -10.97 -20.19
N LEU A 26 -10.37 -11.61 -19.97
CA LEU A 26 -11.58 -10.91 -19.54
C LEU A 26 -11.32 -10.10 -18.26
N ARG A 27 -10.56 -10.63 -17.32
CA ARG A 27 -10.15 -9.89 -16.12
C ARG A 27 -9.40 -8.60 -16.47
N THR A 28 -8.44 -8.65 -17.38
CA THR A 28 -7.68 -7.46 -17.80
C THR A 28 -8.58 -6.45 -18.50
N HIS A 29 -9.51 -6.91 -19.34
CA HIS A 29 -10.52 -6.02 -19.94
C HIS A 29 -11.38 -5.35 -18.86
N LEU A 30 -11.87 -6.12 -17.88
CA LEU A 30 -12.72 -5.63 -16.79
C LEU A 30 -12.02 -4.70 -15.78
N LYS A 31 -10.68 -4.61 -15.82
CA LYS A 31 -9.91 -3.61 -15.06
C LYS A 31 -10.04 -2.20 -15.64
N LYS A 32 -10.38 -2.07 -16.93
CA LYS A 32 -10.47 -0.76 -17.59
C LYS A 32 -11.69 0.03 -17.06
N PRO A 33 -11.57 1.34 -16.80
CA PRO A 33 -12.65 2.12 -16.19
C PRO A 33 -13.96 2.10 -17.00
N GLU A 34 -13.84 2.13 -18.33
CA GLU A 34 -14.93 2.09 -19.31
C GLU A 34 -15.60 0.71 -19.46
N SER A 35 -15.02 -0.34 -18.86
CA SER A 35 -15.54 -1.70 -19.00
C SER A 35 -16.71 -2.00 -18.06
N SER A 36 -17.70 -2.71 -18.60
CA SER A 36 -18.84 -3.27 -17.87
C SER A 36 -18.81 -4.79 -17.88
N PHE A 37 -19.27 -5.42 -16.80
CA PHE A 37 -19.41 -6.88 -16.73
C PHE A 37 -20.32 -7.43 -17.85
N THR A 38 -21.27 -6.63 -18.35
CA THR A 38 -22.12 -6.96 -19.51
C THR A 38 -21.30 -7.33 -20.75
N SER A 39 -20.15 -6.69 -20.97
CA SER A 39 -19.27 -7.01 -22.11
C SER A 39 -18.59 -8.37 -22.00
N ALA A 40 -18.53 -8.94 -20.78
CA ALA A 40 -17.96 -10.25 -20.52
C ALA A 40 -19.01 -11.38 -20.61
N GLU A 41 -20.31 -11.08 -20.49
CA GLU A 41 -21.38 -12.09 -20.46
C GLU A 41 -21.36 -13.06 -21.66
N PRO A 42 -21.14 -12.62 -22.91
CA PRO A 42 -21.10 -13.55 -24.05
C PRO A 42 -19.98 -14.60 -23.97
N PHE A 43 -18.94 -14.33 -23.18
CA PHE A 43 -17.76 -15.18 -23.03
C PHE A 43 -17.83 -16.06 -21.77
N LEU A 44 -18.91 -15.98 -21.00
CA LEU A 44 -19.05 -16.63 -19.71
C LEU A 44 -20.24 -17.60 -19.71
N VAL A 45 -19.95 -18.87 -19.45
CA VAL A 45 -20.98 -19.90 -19.29
C VAL A 45 -20.95 -20.39 -17.83
N PHE A 46 -21.94 -19.94 -17.06
CA PHE A 46 -22.18 -20.42 -15.69
C PHE A 46 -23.57 -21.05 -15.60
N SER A 47 -23.65 -22.22 -14.96
CA SER A 47 -24.90 -22.88 -14.63
C SER A 47 -24.95 -23.16 -13.12
N PRO A 48 -25.88 -22.53 -12.36
CA PRO A 48 -26.76 -21.44 -12.79
C PRO A 48 -25.99 -20.16 -13.15
N PRO A 49 -26.57 -19.24 -13.94
CA PRO A 49 -25.97 -17.95 -14.26
C PRO A 49 -25.56 -17.17 -13.01
N LEU A 50 -24.54 -16.32 -13.13
CA LEU A 50 -24.14 -15.45 -12.02
C LEU A 50 -25.25 -14.45 -11.68
N SER A 51 -25.54 -14.29 -10.40
CA SER A 51 -26.50 -13.28 -9.93
C SER A 51 -25.96 -11.86 -10.14
N THR A 52 -26.84 -10.86 -10.10
CA THR A 52 -26.43 -9.45 -10.18
C THR A 52 -25.46 -9.07 -9.06
N GLU A 53 -25.64 -9.62 -7.86
CA GLU A 53 -24.73 -9.38 -6.73
C GLU A 53 -23.37 -10.03 -6.94
N GLU A 54 -23.33 -11.27 -7.47
CA GLU A 54 -22.08 -11.96 -7.80
C GLU A 54 -21.29 -11.18 -8.86
N LYS A 55 -21.96 -10.70 -9.92
CA LYS A 55 -21.35 -9.88 -10.96
C LYS A 55 -20.79 -8.57 -10.40
N ARG A 56 -21.57 -7.87 -9.56
CA ARG A 56 -21.13 -6.63 -8.89
C ARG A 56 -19.91 -6.88 -8.00
N HIS A 57 -19.91 -7.97 -7.23
CA HIS A 57 -18.80 -8.34 -6.37
C HIS A 57 -17.52 -8.58 -7.17
N LEU A 58 -17.58 -9.42 -8.21
CA LEU A 58 -16.43 -9.68 -9.09
C LEU A 58 -15.93 -8.41 -9.76
N GLN A 59 -16.83 -7.55 -10.25
CA GLN A 59 -16.45 -6.28 -10.86
C GLN A 59 -15.75 -5.35 -9.85
N ALA A 60 -16.24 -5.29 -8.61
CA ALA A 60 -15.60 -4.52 -7.55
C ALA A 60 -14.21 -5.09 -7.22
N GLU A 61 -14.08 -6.40 -7.00
CA GLU A 61 -12.78 -7.03 -6.74
C GLU A 61 -11.76 -6.72 -7.84
N ILE A 62 -12.15 -6.88 -9.10
CA ILE A 62 -11.26 -6.62 -10.25
C ILE A 62 -10.83 -5.15 -10.32
N LYS A 63 -11.77 -4.22 -10.15
CA LYS A 63 -11.49 -2.77 -10.26
C LYS A 63 -10.65 -2.25 -9.09
N TYR A 64 -10.89 -2.75 -7.87
CA TYR A 64 -10.25 -2.23 -6.66
C TYR A 64 -8.99 -2.98 -6.24
N GLU A 65 -8.71 -4.19 -6.76
CA GLU A 65 -7.51 -4.97 -6.41
C GLU A 65 -6.22 -4.14 -6.52
N GLY A 66 -6.05 -3.37 -7.59
CA GLY A 66 -4.84 -2.57 -7.80
C GLY A 66 -4.66 -1.47 -6.74
N TYR A 67 -5.77 -0.86 -6.34
CA TYR A 67 -5.79 0.18 -5.31
C TYR A 67 -5.49 -0.41 -3.94
N LEU A 68 -6.12 -1.53 -3.58
CA LEU A 68 -5.88 -2.24 -2.31
C LEU A 68 -4.42 -2.69 -2.21
N LYS A 69 -3.87 -3.32 -3.27
CA LYS A 69 -2.46 -3.71 -3.31
C LYS A 69 -1.51 -2.51 -3.13
N ARG A 70 -1.85 -1.35 -3.67
CA ARG A 70 -1.06 -0.13 -3.48
C ARG A 70 -1.17 0.39 -2.04
N GLN A 71 -2.37 0.42 -1.48
CA GLN A 71 -2.63 0.84 -0.11
C GLN A 71 -1.87 -0.05 0.89
N ASP A 72 -1.91 -1.37 0.70
CA ASP A 72 -1.17 -2.32 1.53
C ASP A 72 0.33 -2.08 1.50
N ARG A 73 0.89 -1.79 0.31
CA ARG A 73 2.32 -1.44 0.17
C ARG A 73 2.66 -0.13 0.89
N GLU A 74 1.78 0.86 0.84
CA GLU A 74 1.96 2.13 1.54
C GLU A 74 1.90 1.93 3.06
N ILE A 75 0.93 1.17 3.57
CA ILE A 75 0.82 0.78 4.98
C ILE A 75 2.09 0.05 5.44
N ALA A 76 2.54 -0.95 4.69
CA ALA A 76 3.75 -1.71 5.02
C ALA A 76 5.00 -0.82 5.09
N LYS A 77 5.12 0.16 4.17
CA LYS A 77 6.21 1.14 4.18
C LYS A 77 6.17 2.03 5.42
N ILE A 78 4.99 2.51 5.81
CA ILE A 78 4.80 3.32 7.03
C ILE A 78 5.16 2.49 8.26
N GLN A 79 4.62 1.29 8.40
CA GLN A 79 4.91 0.39 9.53
C GLN A 79 6.40 0.07 9.64
N LYS A 80 7.08 -0.16 8.50
CA LYS A 80 8.53 -0.37 8.47
C LYS A 80 9.29 0.86 8.97
N SER A 81 8.87 2.06 8.58
CA SER A 81 9.48 3.31 9.05
C SER A 81 9.23 3.53 10.53
N ASP A 82 8.01 3.29 11.02
CA ASP A 82 7.64 3.46 12.42
C ASP A 82 8.42 2.52 13.34
N ARG A 83 8.76 1.31 12.86
CA ARG A 83 9.60 0.33 13.58
C ARG A 83 11.10 0.65 13.58
N GLU A 84 11.54 1.68 12.86
CA GLU A 84 12.95 2.06 12.86
C GLU A 84 13.38 2.52 14.25
N LYS A 85 14.34 1.79 14.85
CA LYS A 85 14.81 2.06 16.20
C LYS A 85 15.61 3.35 16.28
N ILE A 86 15.37 4.11 17.33
CA ILE A 86 16.17 5.26 17.76
C ILE A 86 17.07 4.76 18.91
N PRO A 87 18.41 4.76 18.75
CA PRO A 87 19.32 4.43 19.84
C PRO A 87 19.11 5.34 21.06
N SER A 88 19.18 4.79 22.28
CA SER A 88 18.97 5.56 23.53
C SER A 88 19.93 6.74 23.71
N LEU A 89 21.14 6.64 23.16
CA LEU A 89 22.17 7.69 23.21
C LEU A 89 22.21 8.55 21.93
N THR A 90 21.07 8.70 21.24
CA THR A 90 21.01 9.55 20.04
C THR A 90 21.19 11.03 20.43
N PRO A 91 22.20 11.73 19.89
CA PRO A 91 22.43 13.13 20.23
C PRO A 91 21.51 14.03 19.37
N PHE A 92 20.26 14.21 19.80
CA PHE A 92 19.24 14.96 19.05
C PHE A 92 19.66 16.41 18.70
N GLU A 93 20.47 17.04 19.54
CA GLU A 93 21.05 18.38 19.34
C GLU A 93 21.93 18.47 18.10
N ARG A 94 22.48 17.34 17.65
CA ARG A 94 23.35 17.27 16.46
C ARG A 94 22.55 17.05 15.17
N ILE A 95 21.23 16.89 15.26
CA ILE A 95 20.37 16.65 14.10
C ILE A 95 19.95 18.00 13.51
N PRO A 96 20.39 18.34 12.29
CA PRO A 96 20.01 19.59 11.65
C PRO A 96 18.49 19.68 11.45
N GLY A 97 17.94 20.88 11.65
CA GLY A 97 16.52 21.15 11.44
C GLY A 97 15.60 20.70 12.58
N LEU A 98 16.13 20.28 13.74
CA LEU A 98 15.33 20.16 14.97
C LEU A 98 15.37 21.48 15.76
N SER A 99 14.21 21.96 16.21
CA SER A 99 14.14 23.11 17.11
C SER A 99 14.57 22.71 18.53
N ARG A 100 14.91 23.70 19.35
CA ARG A 100 15.24 23.48 20.78
C ARG A 100 14.10 22.79 21.52
N GLU A 101 12.86 23.23 21.30
CA GLU A 101 11.66 22.63 21.89
C GLU A 101 11.52 21.15 21.50
N ILE A 102 11.69 20.81 20.21
CA ILE A 102 11.60 19.41 19.75
C ILE A 102 12.70 18.56 20.38
N VAL A 103 13.94 19.08 20.45
CA VAL A 103 15.06 18.39 21.11
C VAL A 103 14.74 18.14 22.59
N GLU A 104 14.21 19.12 23.31
CA GLU A 104 13.81 18.98 24.71
C GLU A 104 12.73 17.91 24.89
N GLN A 105 11.70 17.90 24.04
CA GLN A 105 10.65 16.89 24.07
C GLN A 105 11.18 15.48 23.79
N LEU A 106 12.07 15.33 22.81
CA LEU A 106 12.71 14.05 22.48
C LEU A 106 13.59 13.53 23.61
N LYS A 107 14.34 14.42 24.28
CA LYS A 107 15.15 14.07 25.46
C LYS A 107 14.31 13.70 26.67
N LYS A 108 13.16 14.34 26.84
CA LYS A 108 12.25 14.06 27.96
C LYS A 108 11.55 12.72 27.79
N GLN A 109 11.09 12.41 26.57
CA GLN A 109 10.29 11.21 26.30
C GLN A 109 11.12 9.99 25.89
N ILE A 110 12.35 10.18 25.41
CA ILE A 110 13.30 9.14 25.03
C ILE A 110 12.64 8.05 24.16
N PRO A 111 12.06 8.42 22.99
CA PRO A 111 11.37 7.44 22.15
C PRO A 111 12.34 6.37 21.64
N SER A 112 11.91 5.12 21.69
CA SER A 112 12.69 3.96 21.24
C SER A 112 12.58 3.70 19.73
N THR A 113 11.57 4.29 19.09
CA THR A 113 11.29 4.14 17.66
C THR A 113 10.81 5.45 17.01
N LEU A 114 10.93 5.57 15.69
CA LEU A 114 10.37 6.70 14.95
C LEU A 114 8.85 6.82 15.13
N GLY A 115 8.15 5.69 15.25
CA GLY A 115 6.71 5.66 15.50
C GLY A 115 6.33 6.26 16.85
N GLU A 116 7.14 6.02 17.89
CA GLU A 116 6.96 6.66 19.20
C GLU A 116 7.27 8.16 19.14
N ALA A 117 8.36 8.55 18.48
CA ALA A 117 8.71 9.96 18.30
C ALA A 117 7.58 10.75 17.61
N LYS A 118 6.96 10.16 16.57
CA LYS A 118 5.84 10.76 15.84
C LYS A 118 4.60 11.01 16.71
N LYS A 119 4.42 10.26 17.80
CA LYS A 119 3.27 10.42 18.72
C LYS A 119 3.51 11.48 19.79
N ILE A 120 4.73 12.00 19.93
CA ILE A 120 5.04 13.06 20.90
C ILE A 120 4.33 14.35 20.45
N PRO A 121 3.49 14.97 21.29
CA PRO A 121 2.84 16.23 20.97
C PRO A 121 3.84 17.31 20.57
N GLY A 122 3.53 18.06 19.50
CA GLY A 122 4.42 19.10 18.97
C GLY A 122 5.54 18.61 18.06
N ILE A 123 5.77 17.29 17.93
CA ILE A 123 6.71 16.77 16.93
C ILE A 123 6.08 16.79 15.55
N THR A 124 6.76 17.45 14.60
CA THR A 124 6.32 17.60 13.22
C THR A 124 6.80 16.45 12.33
N PRO A 125 6.14 16.18 11.19
CA PRO A 125 6.62 15.21 10.21
C PRO A 125 8.04 15.52 9.69
N ALA A 126 8.40 16.80 9.59
CA ALA A 126 9.73 17.25 9.20
C ALA A 126 10.79 16.83 10.23
N ALA A 127 10.51 16.97 11.52
CA ALA A 127 11.42 16.53 12.58
C ALA A 127 11.65 15.01 12.57
N VAL A 128 10.59 14.21 12.41
CA VAL A 128 10.71 12.74 12.28
C VAL A 128 11.56 12.38 11.06
N SER A 129 11.39 13.10 9.95
CA SER A 129 12.19 12.90 8.72
C SER A 129 13.67 13.23 8.95
N ASN A 130 13.98 14.32 9.66
CA ASN A 130 15.35 14.69 10.01
C ASN A 130 16.02 13.62 10.88
N ILE A 131 15.30 13.07 11.87
CA ILE A 131 15.80 11.96 12.70
C ILE A 131 16.08 10.74 11.83
N GLN A 132 15.15 10.36 10.94
CA GLN A 132 15.32 9.21 10.07
C GLN A 132 16.56 9.34 9.16
N ILE A 133 16.75 10.51 8.53
CA ILE A 133 17.90 10.78 7.68
C ILE A 133 19.19 10.69 8.50
N TYR A 134 19.23 11.30 9.68
CA TYR A 134 20.38 11.24 10.58
C TYR A 134 20.75 9.79 10.94
N LEU A 135 19.77 8.96 11.34
CA LEU A 135 20.01 7.56 11.68
C LEU A 135 20.54 6.74 10.49
N LYS A 136 20.04 6.99 9.27
CA LYS A 136 20.55 6.33 8.05
C LYS A 136 22.00 6.70 7.75
N LEU A 137 22.36 7.98 7.90
CA LEU A 137 23.74 8.45 7.71
C LEU A 137 24.69 7.83 8.74
N GLN A 138 24.27 7.73 10.00
CA GLN A 138 25.07 7.08 11.05
C GLN A 138 25.27 5.59 10.80
N LYS A 139 24.25 4.88 10.31
CA LYS A 139 24.36 3.46 9.92
C LYS A 139 25.34 3.25 8.77
N LYS A 140 25.38 4.17 7.79
CA LYS A 140 26.30 4.10 6.65
C LYS A 140 27.76 4.29 7.10
N LYS A 141 28.03 5.31 7.92
CA LYS A 141 29.37 5.59 8.47
C LYS A 141 29.97 4.47 9.33
N LYS A 142 29.16 3.59 9.93
CA LYS A 142 29.63 2.44 10.69
C LYS A 142 29.98 1.22 9.83
N LYS A 143 29.56 1.23 8.56
CA LYS A 143 29.74 0.12 7.62
C LYS A 143 30.97 0.31 6.73
N ASP A 144 31.43 1.55 6.61
CA ASP A 144 32.71 1.96 6.02
C ASP A 144 33.80 1.92 7.10
#